data_AF-A0A1I0LZF2-F1
#
_entry.id   AF-A0A1I0LZF2-F1
#
_cell.length_a   1.000
_cell.length_b   1.000
_cell.length_c   1.000
_cell.angle_alpha   90.00
_cell.angle_beta   90.00
_cell.angle_gamma   90.00
#
_symmetry.space_group_name_H-M   'P 1'
#
loop_
_entity.id
_entity.type
_entity.pdbx_description
1 polymer ?
#
loop_
_entity_poly.entity_id
_entity_poly.type
_entity_poly.pdbx_seq_one_letter_code
_entity_poly.pdbx_strand_id
1 'polypeptide(L)'
;MTMQTYRLEIREAEANGIDADVYNEDGTVEASTRVAYDDFDLDPPGSRDDEPNATTEVTADVTTLDLQYERDDAGFAFRLLGDRDELTSIRIDDEEWGLA
;
A
#
# COMPACT_ATOMS: atom_id res chain seq x y z
N MET A 1 11.51 -11.15 22.29
CA MET A 1 10.96 -10.88 20.95
C MET A 1 11.50 -9.50 20.59
N THR A 2 12.00 -9.35 19.36
CA THR A 2 12.76 -8.15 18.94
C THR A 2 11.83 -7.29 18.12
N MET A 3 11.67 -6.03 18.54
CA MET A 3 11.02 -5.00 17.75
C MET A 3 11.71 -4.89 16.38
N GLN A 4 10.96 -5.16 15.30
CA GLN A 4 11.42 -4.98 13.93
C GLN A 4 10.73 -3.77 13.33
N THR A 5 11.43 -3.05 12.46
CA THR A 5 10.85 -1.94 11.70
C THR A 5 10.44 -2.42 10.32
N TYR A 6 9.20 -2.11 9.96
CA TYR A 6 8.62 -2.42 8.67
C TYR A 6 8.27 -1.12 7.96
N ARG A 7 8.51 -1.08 6.65
CA ARG A 7 8.20 0.05 5.79
C ARG A 7 7.19 -0.39 4.74
N LEU A 8 5.98 0.14 4.85
CA LEU A 8 4.95 0.00 3.83
C LEU A 8 5.15 1.11 2.80
N GLU A 9 5.45 0.72 1.57
CA GLU A 9 5.60 1.59 0.40
C GLU A 9 4.45 1.28 -0.56
N ILE A 10 3.69 2.31 -0.91
CA ILE A 10 2.58 2.25 -1.87
C ILE A 10 2.94 3.19 -3.01
N ARG A 11 2.89 2.67 -4.23
CA ARG A 11 3.22 3.42 -5.44
C ARG A 11 2.25 3.08 -6.56
N GLU A 12 2.02 4.03 -7.44
CA GLU A 12 1.40 3.74 -8.73
C GLU A 12 2.31 2.78 -9.51
N ALA A 13 1.72 1.71 -10.04
CA ALA A 13 2.40 0.72 -10.85
C ALA A 13 2.36 1.15 -12.32
N GLU A 14 3.46 0.96 -13.05
CA GLU A 14 3.63 1.29 -14.47
C GLU A 14 2.57 0.68 -15.42
N ALA A 15 1.74 -0.27 -14.94
CA ALA A 15 0.73 -0.98 -15.69
C ALA A 15 -0.71 -0.72 -15.18
N ASN A 16 -1.03 0.53 -14.85
CA ASN A 16 -2.37 0.98 -14.41
C ASN A 16 -2.86 0.23 -13.16
N GLY A 17 -2.15 0.41 -12.05
CA GLY A 17 -2.57 -0.13 -10.77
C GLY A 17 -1.83 0.49 -9.60
N ILE A 18 -2.05 -0.05 -8.41
CA ILE A 18 -1.33 0.31 -7.19
C ILE A 18 -0.53 -0.91 -6.74
N ASP A 19 0.75 -0.70 -6.50
CA ASP A 19 1.65 -1.70 -5.93
C ASP A 19 1.94 -1.28 -4.48
N ALA A 20 1.73 -2.21 -3.55
CA ALA A 20 1.95 -1.98 -2.13
C ALA A 20 2.86 -3.07 -1.58
N ASP A 21 4.07 -2.68 -1.19
CA ASP A 21 5.12 -3.55 -0.70
C ASP A 21 5.46 -3.22 0.75
N VAL A 22 5.68 -4.25 1.56
CA VAL A 22 6.14 -4.12 2.95
C VAL A 22 7.56 -4.66 3.02
N TYR A 23 8.50 -3.77 3.32
CA TYR A 23 9.90 -4.11 3.51
C TYR A 23 10.22 -4.24 5.00
N ASN A 24 11.03 -5.22 5.37
CA ASN A 24 11.66 -5.25 6.70
C ASN A 24 12.91 -4.36 6.76
N GLU A 25 13.55 -4.28 7.94
CA GLU A 25 14.76 -3.48 8.17
C GLU A 25 15.96 -3.86 7.27
N ASP A 26 15.99 -5.10 6.77
CA ASP A 26 17.02 -5.60 5.85
C ASP A 26 16.68 -5.29 4.37
N GLY A 27 15.54 -4.65 4.11
CA GLY A 27 15.04 -4.33 2.77
C GLY A 27 14.43 -5.51 2.03
N THR A 28 14.07 -6.58 2.73
CA THR A 28 13.38 -7.74 2.15
C THR A 28 11.87 -7.52 2.17
N VAL A 29 11.18 -7.88 1.08
CA VAL A 29 9.72 -7.84 1.01
C VAL A 29 9.13 -8.96 1.87
N GLU A 30 8.43 -8.59 2.93
CA GLU A 30 7.73 -9.51 3.83
C GLU A 30 6.30 -9.79 3.34
N ALA A 31 5.64 -8.78 2.77
CA ALA A 31 4.31 -8.87 2.22
C ALA A 31 4.18 -7.91 1.03
N SER A 32 3.40 -8.29 0.03
CA SER A 32 3.07 -7.41 -1.09
C SER A 32 1.66 -7.66 -1.57
N THR A 33 1.02 -6.61 -2.05
CA THR A 33 -0.28 -6.68 -2.72
C THR A 33 -0.29 -5.77 -3.93
N ARG A 34 -1.07 -6.14 -4.93
CA ARG A 34 -1.26 -5.36 -6.14
C ARG A 34 -2.73 -5.20 -6.43
N VAL A 35 -3.11 -3.97 -6.74
CA VAL A 35 -4.45 -3.57 -7.13
C VAL A 35 -4.39 -3.16 -8.60
N ALA A 36 -5.24 -3.72 -9.45
CA ALA A 36 -5.36 -3.29 -10.83
C ALA A 36 -6.52 -2.30 -10.94
N TYR A 37 -6.31 -1.15 -11.59
CA TYR A 37 -7.38 -0.17 -11.79
C TYR A 37 -8.51 -0.71 -12.68
N ASP A 38 -8.18 -1.62 -13.60
CA ASP A 38 -9.12 -2.33 -14.49
C ASP A 38 -10.18 -3.13 -13.71
N ASP A 39 -9.86 -3.66 -12.52
CA ASP A 39 -10.81 -4.40 -11.67
C ASP A 39 -11.93 -3.48 -11.13
N PHE A 40 -11.68 -2.17 -11.13
CA PHE A 40 -12.55 -1.14 -10.57
C PHE A 40 -13.03 -0.11 -11.61
N ASP A 41 -12.79 -0.35 -12.91
CA ASP A 41 -13.16 0.54 -14.03
C ASP A 41 -12.58 1.98 -13.87
N LEU A 42 -11.39 2.08 -13.26
CA LEU A 42 -10.70 3.36 -13.05
C LEU A 42 -9.72 3.67 -14.18
N ASP A 43 -9.71 4.91 -14.66
CA ASP A 43 -8.74 5.39 -15.64
C ASP A 43 -7.72 6.31 -14.95
N PRO A 44 -6.45 5.87 -14.79
CA PRO A 44 -5.40 6.75 -14.31
C PRO A 44 -5.08 7.79 -15.39
N PRO A 45 -4.65 8.99 -15.01
CA PRO A 45 -4.25 10.00 -15.98
C PRO A 45 -3.01 9.50 -16.74
N GLY A 46 -3.11 9.41 -18.07
CA GLY A 46 -2.11 8.74 -18.91
C GLY A 46 -0.68 9.31 -18.92
N SER A 47 -0.41 10.43 -18.24
CA SER A 47 0.93 10.94 -17.95
C SER A 47 0.87 11.93 -16.78
N ARG A 48 1.68 11.70 -15.76
CA ARG A 48 1.89 12.62 -14.64
C ARG A 48 3.40 12.85 -14.50
N ASP A 49 3.79 14.08 -14.18
CA ASP A 49 5.21 14.41 -13.95
C ASP A 49 5.78 13.70 -12.71
N ASP A 50 4.93 13.39 -11.72
CA ASP A 50 5.26 12.60 -10.52
C ASP A 50 4.19 11.53 -10.31
N GLU A 51 4.61 10.26 -10.29
CA GLU A 51 3.76 9.14 -9.88
C GLU A 51 3.49 9.23 -8.37
N PRO A 52 2.22 9.25 -7.94
CA PRO A 52 1.91 9.35 -6.53
C PRO A 52 2.45 8.15 -5.78
N ASN A 53 3.10 8.42 -4.65
CA ASN A 53 3.63 7.42 -3.75
C ASN A 53 3.34 7.82 -2.31
N ALA A 54 3.11 6.82 -1.47
CA ALA A 54 2.89 6.97 -0.04
C ALA A 54 3.73 5.95 0.70
N THR A 55 4.51 6.40 1.67
CA THR A 55 5.36 5.52 2.48
C THR A 55 5.11 5.77 3.95
N THR A 56 5.03 4.70 4.73
CA THR A 56 4.97 4.76 6.18
C THR A 56 5.85 3.70 6.81
N GLU A 57 6.38 4.00 7.99
CA GLU A 57 7.23 3.10 8.76
C GLU A 57 6.56 2.80 10.10
N VAL A 58 6.60 1.54 10.51
CA VAL A 58 6.06 1.09 11.79
C VAL A 58 7.03 0.10 12.45
N THR A 59 7.26 0.30 13.74
CA THR A 59 8.06 -0.64 14.53
C THR A 59 7.12 -1.52 15.34
N ALA A 60 7.17 -2.82 15.11
CA ALA A 60 6.30 -3.79 15.77
C ALA A 60 7.04 -5.09 16.07
N ASP A 61 6.58 -5.78 17.10
CA ASP A 61 7.07 -7.11 17.49
C ASP A 61 6.06 -8.14 17.02
N VAL A 62 6.16 -8.56 15.76
CA VAL A 62 5.22 -9.50 15.14
C VAL A 62 5.96 -10.61 14.41
N THR A 63 5.33 -11.78 14.34
CA THR A 63 5.90 -12.97 13.67
C THR A 63 5.37 -13.15 12.25
N THR A 64 4.23 -12.54 11.93
CA THR A 64 3.59 -12.65 10.62
C THR A 64 2.98 -11.31 10.26
N LEU A 65 3.22 -10.90 9.02
CA LEU A 65 2.63 -9.73 8.41
C LEU A 65 1.58 -10.15 7.40
N ASP A 66 0.52 -9.37 7.31
CA ASP A 66 -0.56 -9.54 6.36
C ASP A 66 -0.96 -8.16 5.84
N LEU A 67 -0.79 -7.93 4.55
CA LEU A 67 -1.14 -6.67 3.91
C LEU A 67 -2.50 -6.83 3.25
N GLN A 68 -3.49 -6.10 3.76
CA GLN A 68 -4.84 -6.07 3.20
C GLN A 68 -5.12 -4.73 2.55
N TYR A 69 -6.03 -4.73 1.58
CA TYR A 69 -6.57 -3.52 1.01
C TYR A 69 -8.09 -3.62 0.92
N GLU A 70 -8.75 -2.47 1.01
CA GLU A 70 -10.18 -2.31 0.86
C GLU A 70 -10.42 -1.10 -0.02
N ARG A 71 -11.31 -1.22 -1.02
CA ARG A 71 -11.75 -0.08 -1.82
C ARG A 71 -13.11 0.38 -1.30
N ASP A 72 -13.25 1.69 -1.14
CA ASP A 72 -14.50 2.40 -0.85
C ASP A 72 -14.82 3.37 -2.00
N ASP A 73 -15.99 4.01 -1.98
CA ASP A 73 -16.44 4.97 -3.02
C ASP A 73 -15.49 6.18 -3.21
N ALA A 74 -14.58 6.43 -2.28
CA ALA A 74 -13.65 7.56 -2.32
C ALA A 74 -12.17 7.17 -2.48
N GLY A 75 -11.83 5.88 -2.54
CA GLY A 75 -10.44 5.46 -2.75
C GLY A 75 -10.06 4.11 -2.17
N PHE A 76 -8.76 3.89 -2.00
CA PHE A 76 -8.16 2.64 -1.52
C PHE A 76 -7.58 2.80 -0.12
N ALA A 77 -7.95 1.92 0.81
CA ALA A 77 -7.39 1.83 2.14
C ALA A 77 -6.52 0.58 2.26
N PHE A 78 -5.21 0.77 2.46
CA PHE A 78 -4.24 -0.30 2.70
C PHE A 78 -3.97 -0.41 4.20
N ARG A 79 -4.11 -1.61 4.76
CA ARG A 79 -3.91 -1.90 6.17
C ARG A 79 -2.85 -2.98 6.33
N LEU A 80 -1.81 -2.67 7.07
CA LEU A 80 -0.78 -3.63 7.46
C LEU A 80 -1.16 -4.22 8.82
N LEU A 81 -1.44 -5.52 8.80
CA LEU A 81 -1.72 -6.29 10.00
C LEU A 81 -0.46 -7.07 10.40
N GLY A 82 -0.23 -7.16 11.69
CA GLY A 82 0.83 -7.97 12.29
C GLY A 82 0.25 -8.83 13.39
N ASP A 83 0.40 -10.15 13.29
CA ASP A 83 -0.24 -11.12 14.20
C ASP A 83 -1.77 -10.91 14.35
N ARG A 84 -2.44 -10.49 13.27
CA ARG A 84 -3.88 -10.14 13.20
C ARG A 84 -4.29 -8.85 13.90
N ASP A 85 -3.33 -8.07 14.40
CA ASP A 85 -3.56 -6.73 14.94
C ASP A 85 -3.14 -5.67 13.92
N GLU A 86 -3.77 -4.49 13.92
CA GLU A 86 -3.45 -3.42 12.96
C GLU A 86 -2.20 -2.66 13.41
N LEU A 87 -1.15 -2.71 12.59
CA LEU A 87 0.08 -1.99 12.85
C LEU A 87 0.01 -0.56 12.32
N THR A 88 -0.42 -0.42 11.06
CA THR A 88 -0.53 0.87 10.37
C THR A 88 -1.50 0.77 9.19
N SER A 89 -1.97 1.92 8.73
CA SER A 89 -2.84 2.01 7.56
C SER A 89 -2.54 3.27 6.75
N ILE A 90 -2.58 3.15 5.43
CA ILE A 90 -2.53 4.28 4.51
C ILE A 90 -3.83 4.30 3.71
N ARG A 91 -4.43 5.48 3.60
CA ARG A 91 -5.56 5.73 2.72
C ARG A 91 -5.08 6.55 1.53
N ILE A 92 -5.43 6.07 0.35
CA ILE A 92 -5.21 6.67 -0.95
C ILE A 92 -6.57 7.17 -1.44
N ASP A 93 -6.73 8.48 -1.58
CA ASP A 93 -7.98 9.06 -2.08
C ASP A 93 -7.93 9.18 -3.61
N ASP A 94 -9.01 8.80 -4.29
CA ASP A 94 -9.07 8.83 -5.76
C ASP A 94 -8.85 10.26 -6.28
N GLU A 95 -9.33 11.29 -5.58
CA GLU A 95 -9.10 12.70 -5.95
C GLU A 95 -7.63 13.11 -5.79
N GLU A 96 -6.96 12.65 -4.73
CA GLU A 96 -5.53 12.93 -4.49
C GLU A 96 -4.67 12.26 -5.58
N TRP A 97 -5.05 11.05 -5.94
CA TRP A 97 -4.44 10.27 -7.01
C TRP A 97 -5.13 10.52 -8.35
N GLY A 98 -5.95 11.56 -8.50
CA GLY A 98 -6.67 11.93 -9.73
C GLY A 98 -7.18 10.76 -10.60
N LEU A 99 -7.70 9.72 -9.96
CA LEU A 99 -8.34 8.56 -10.60
C LEU A 99 -9.78 8.97 -10.94
N ALA A 100 -10.21 8.75 -12.19
CA ALA A 100 -11.50 9.24 -12.71
C ALA A 100 -12.27 8.16 -13.49
#